data_AF-A0A1I1WK94-F1
#
_entry.id   AF-A0A1I1WK94-F1
#
_cell.length_a   1.000
_cell.length_b   1.000
_cell.length_c   1.000
_cell.angle_alpha   90.00
_cell.angle_beta   90.00
_cell.angle_gamma   90.00
#
_symmetry.space_group_name_H-M   'P 1'
#
loop_
_entity.id
_entity.type
_entity.pdbx_description
1 polymer ?
#
loop_
_entity_poly.entity_id
_entity_poly.type
_entity_poly.pdbx_seq_one_letter_code
_entity_poly.pdbx_strand_id
1 'polypeptide(L)'
;MPSTLVFLLALAAFLGLSACWGRYFGGRAPGPFRSRACQGRAWKRAFPHAGKAQIRRFLAMFTESFGLRPDQRLQFAPDDRILAVYRARYPSTQVPDALELETLATQAERLYGVDLEDLWHDRLTLGELFAVCGQPRAEG
;
A
#
# COMPACT_ATOMS: atom_id res chain seq x y z
N MET A 1 41.20 -3.60 9.66
CA MET A 1 40.07 -3.23 8.79
C MET A 1 38.98 -4.27 8.99
N PRO A 2 37.77 -3.90 9.47
CA PRO A 2 36.71 -4.90 9.60
C PRO A 2 36.46 -5.52 8.22
N SER A 3 36.56 -6.84 8.17
CA SER A 3 36.55 -7.66 6.96
C SER A 3 35.24 -7.45 6.20
N THR A 4 35.29 -7.45 4.87
CA THR A 4 34.12 -7.40 3.97
C THR A 4 32.99 -8.34 4.40
N LEU A 5 33.35 -9.49 4.99
CA LEU A 5 32.42 -10.45 5.59
C LEU A 5 31.54 -9.84 6.71
N VAL A 6 32.11 -9.01 7.59
CA VAL A 6 31.38 -8.34 8.68
C VAL A 6 30.37 -7.34 8.11
N PHE A 7 30.76 -6.59 7.06
CA PHE A 7 29.85 -5.70 6.36
C PHE A 7 28.71 -6.43 5.66
N LEU A 8 29.00 -7.55 4.99
CA LEU A 8 27.97 -8.35 4.33
C LEU A 8 26.99 -8.97 5.32
N LEU A 9 27.47 -9.46 6.46
CA LEU A 9 26.62 -9.99 7.53
C LEU A 9 25.79 -8.90 8.19
N ALA A 10 26.35 -7.72 8.44
CA ALA A 10 25.61 -6.58 8.98
C ALA A 10 24.55 -6.08 8.00
N LEU A 11 24.86 -6.01 6.71
CA LEU A 11 23.91 -5.64 5.66
C LEU A 11 22.79 -6.67 5.53
N ALA A 12 23.12 -7.97 5.53
CA ALA A 12 22.12 -9.04 5.48
C ALA A 12 21.21 -9.02 6.72
N ALA A 13 21.78 -8.78 7.92
CA ALA A 13 21.01 -8.63 9.14
C ALA A 13 20.11 -7.38 9.11
N PHE A 14 20.60 -6.25 8.61
CA PHE A 14 19.82 -5.02 8.45
C PHE A 14 18.67 -5.20 7.45
N LEU A 15 18.92 -5.82 6.30
CA LEU A 15 17.91 -6.15 5.31
C LEU A 15 16.88 -7.16 5.85
N GLY A 16 17.34 -8.18 6.57
CA GLY A 16 16.48 -9.16 7.23
C GLY A 16 15.61 -8.54 8.33
N LEU A 17 16.18 -7.68 9.17
CA LEU A 17 15.46 -6.93 10.20
C LEU A 17 14.44 -5.96 9.60
N SER A 18 14.80 -5.28 8.50
CA SER A 18 13.89 -4.38 7.77
C SER A 18 12.70 -5.13 7.17
N ALA A 19 12.94 -6.30 6.57
CA ALA A 19 11.88 -7.15 6.04
C ALA A 19 10.98 -7.75 7.14
N CYS A 20 11.55 -8.08 8.31
CA CYS A 20 10.80 -8.55 9.47
C CYS A 20 10.01 -7.42 10.17
N TRP A 21 10.50 -6.18 10.13
CA TRP A 21 9.86 -5.03 10.75
C TRP A 21 8.44 -4.79 10.23
N GLY A 22 8.24 -4.79 8.91
CA GLY A 22 6.91 -4.62 8.32
C GLY A 22 5.91 -5.72 8.71
N ARG A 23 6.41 -6.94 9.01
CA ARG A 23 5.60 -8.09 9.42
C ARG A 23 5.17 -8.04 10.89
N TYR A 24 6.04 -7.56 11.79
CA TYR A 24 5.81 -7.59 13.25
C TYR A 24 5.41 -6.23 13.85
N PHE A 25 5.85 -5.12 13.26
CA PHE A 25 5.59 -3.76 13.74
C PHE A 25 4.58 -2.97 12.88
N GLY A 26 3.89 -3.65 11.95
CA GLY A 26 2.82 -3.03 11.17
C GLY A 26 1.75 -2.41 12.07
N GLY A 27 1.42 -1.15 11.81
CA GLY A 27 0.36 -0.42 12.49
C GLY A 27 -1.01 -1.04 12.20
N ARG A 28 -1.92 -0.96 13.17
CA ARG A 28 -3.32 -1.34 12.93
C ARG A 28 -3.96 -0.31 11.99
N ALA A 29 -4.84 -0.77 11.10
CA ALA A 29 -5.67 0.10 10.27
C ALA A 29 -6.27 1.26 11.10
N PRO A 30 -6.28 2.50 10.57
CA PRO A 30 -6.69 3.67 11.32
C PRO A 30 -8.21 3.76 11.48
N GLY A 31 -8.63 4.47 12.55
CA GLY A 31 -10.02 4.83 12.85
C GLY A 31 -11.11 3.92 12.27
N PRO A 32 -11.93 4.41 11.31
CA PRO A 32 -13.12 3.72 10.80
C PRO A 32 -12.82 2.49 9.94
N PHE A 33 -11.56 2.26 9.55
CA PHE A 33 -11.16 1.12 8.73
C PHE A 33 -10.94 -0.15 9.57
N ARG A 34 -10.51 0.03 10.83
CA ARG A 34 -10.07 -1.06 11.72
C ARG A 34 -11.11 -2.14 12.00
N SER A 35 -12.35 -1.72 12.20
CA SER A 35 -13.47 -2.59 12.61
C SER A 35 -14.28 -3.10 11.43
N ARG A 36 -13.86 -2.80 10.18
CA ARG A 36 -14.60 -3.23 9.01
C ARG A 36 -14.48 -4.73 8.79
N ALA A 37 -15.59 -5.32 8.38
CA ALA A 37 -15.59 -6.66 7.81
C ALA A 37 -14.85 -6.69 6.47
N CYS A 38 -14.53 -7.90 6.00
CA CYS A 38 -13.89 -8.12 4.71
C CYS A 38 -14.67 -7.48 3.55
N GLN A 39 -14.00 -6.61 2.79
CA GLN A 39 -14.51 -5.87 1.63
C GLN A 39 -14.33 -6.61 0.31
N GLY A 40 -13.97 -7.90 0.34
CA GLY A 40 -13.77 -8.69 -0.89
C GLY A 40 -15.00 -8.73 -1.81
N ARG A 41 -16.21 -8.68 -1.23
CA ARG A 41 -17.46 -8.57 -2.01
C ARG A 41 -17.59 -7.22 -2.73
N ALA A 42 -17.20 -6.12 -2.08
CA ALA A 42 -17.19 -4.80 -2.70
C ALA A 42 -16.19 -4.75 -3.86
N TRP A 43 -14.98 -5.28 -3.66
CA TRP A 43 -13.98 -5.41 -4.72
C TRP A 43 -14.47 -6.24 -5.90
N LYS A 44 -15.11 -7.39 -5.66
CA LYS A 44 -15.66 -8.22 -6.75
C LYS A 44 -16.84 -7.58 -7.46
N ARG A 45 -17.60 -6.71 -6.80
CA ARG A 45 -18.68 -5.94 -7.44
C ARG A 45 -18.12 -4.83 -8.33
N ALA A 46 -17.11 -4.09 -7.85
CA ALA A 46 -16.48 -3.03 -8.61
C ALA A 46 -15.64 -3.56 -9.79
N PHE A 47 -14.96 -4.69 -9.60
CA PHE A 47 -14.09 -5.32 -10.60
C PHE A 47 -14.47 -6.79 -10.82
N PRO A 48 -15.58 -7.06 -11.56
CA PRO A 48 -16.10 -8.41 -11.76
C PRO A 48 -15.12 -9.31 -12.54
N HIS A 49 -14.30 -8.75 -13.42
CA HIS A 49 -13.33 -9.50 -14.21
C HIS A 49 -11.95 -9.64 -13.56
N ALA A 50 -11.64 -8.85 -12.52
CA ALA A 50 -10.35 -8.94 -11.85
C ALA A 50 -10.20 -10.24 -11.04
N GLY A 51 -9.02 -10.85 -11.13
CA GLY A 51 -8.68 -12.04 -10.35
C GLY A 51 -8.55 -11.73 -8.86
N LYS A 52 -8.95 -12.65 -7.98
CA LYS A 52 -8.79 -12.49 -6.52
C LYS A 52 -7.34 -12.26 -6.11
N ALA A 53 -6.39 -12.90 -6.79
CA ALA A 53 -4.97 -12.75 -6.54
C ALA A 53 -4.47 -11.34 -6.91
N GLN A 54 -4.94 -10.78 -8.03
CA GLN A 54 -4.61 -9.43 -8.48
C GLN A 54 -5.06 -8.37 -7.46
N ILE A 55 -6.32 -8.46 -7.01
CA ILE A 55 -6.87 -7.56 -5.98
C ILE A 55 -6.07 -7.66 -4.68
N ARG A 56 -5.75 -8.88 -4.23
CA ARG A 56 -4.98 -9.08 -2.99
C ARG A 56 -3.54 -8.56 -3.09
N ARG A 57 -2.92 -8.67 -4.27
CA ARG A 57 -1.57 -8.15 -4.52
C ARG A 57 -1.55 -6.63 -4.52
N PHE A 58 -2.54 -6.00 -5.14
CA PHE A 58 -2.73 -4.55 -5.07
C PHE A 58 -2.94 -4.07 -3.63
N LEU A 59 -3.88 -4.69 -2.91
CA LEU A 59 -4.16 -4.34 -1.52
C LEU A 59 -2.95 -4.57 -0.61
N ALA A 60 -2.13 -5.59 -0.88
CA ALA A 60 -0.89 -5.82 -0.15
C ALA A 60 0.09 -4.66 -0.35
N MET A 61 0.35 -4.26 -1.60
CA MET A 61 1.18 -3.10 -1.94
C MET A 61 0.70 -1.85 -1.18
N PHE A 62 -0.61 -1.55 -1.26
CA PHE A 62 -1.18 -0.41 -0.56
C PHE A 62 -0.96 -0.47 0.96
N THR A 63 -1.29 -1.60 1.59
CA THR A 63 -1.09 -1.73 3.05
C THR A 63 0.37 -1.68 3.46
N GLU A 64 1.28 -2.20 2.65
CA GLU A 64 2.72 -2.16 2.90
C GLU A 64 3.24 -0.73 2.83
N SER A 65 2.81 0.06 1.83
CA SER A 65 3.17 1.48 1.71
C SER A 65 2.70 2.32 2.91
N PHE A 66 1.62 1.91 3.57
CA PHE A 66 1.11 2.55 4.80
C PHE A 66 1.62 1.90 6.10
N GLY A 67 2.53 0.93 6.00
CA GLY A 67 3.06 0.18 7.14
C GLY A 67 1.96 -0.50 7.96
N LEU A 68 0.90 -1.00 7.31
CA LEU A 68 -0.24 -1.65 7.94
C LEU A 68 -0.08 -3.17 7.98
N ARG A 69 -0.76 -3.81 8.94
CA ARG A 69 -0.68 -5.27 9.10
C ARG A 69 -1.28 -6.00 7.87
N PRO A 70 -0.61 -7.02 7.31
CA PRO A 70 -1.07 -7.72 6.11
C PRO A 70 -2.43 -8.42 6.25
N ASP A 71 -2.83 -8.79 7.47
CA ASP A 71 -4.13 -9.42 7.78
C ASP A 71 -5.30 -8.43 7.65
N GLN A 72 -5.03 -7.12 7.62
CA GLN A 72 -6.04 -6.06 7.52
C GLN A 72 -6.28 -5.58 6.09
N ARG A 73 -5.52 -6.04 5.10
CA ARG A 73 -5.62 -5.57 3.70
C ARG A 73 -7.02 -5.69 3.11
N LEU A 74 -7.80 -6.68 3.55
CA LEU A 74 -9.18 -6.90 3.08
C LEU A 74 -10.21 -6.01 3.80
N GLN A 75 -9.82 -5.15 4.74
CA GLN A 75 -10.72 -4.19 5.38
C GLN A 75 -10.97 -2.93 4.52
N PHE A 76 -10.11 -2.71 3.53
CA PHE A 76 -10.17 -1.58 2.61
C PHE A 76 -11.05 -1.89 1.40
N ALA A 77 -11.91 -0.93 1.05
CA ALA A 77 -12.90 -1.01 -0.02
C ALA A 77 -12.43 -0.19 -1.25
N PRO A 78 -12.93 -0.49 -2.46
CA PRO A 78 -12.53 0.24 -3.67
C PRO A 78 -12.92 1.73 -3.65
N ASP A 79 -13.94 2.11 -2.89
CA ASP A 79 -14.40 3.50 -2.73
C ASP A 79 -13.64 4.28 -1.64
N ASP A 80 -12.75 3.63 -0.91
CA ASP A 80 -11.92 4.31 0.09
C ASP A 80 -10.97 5.29 -0.59
N ARG A 81 -11.01 6.55 -0.14
CA ARG A 81 -10.08 7.59 -0.59
C ARG A 81 -8.72 7.41 0.07
N ILE A 82 -7.65 7.48 -0.71
CA ILE A 82 -6.28 7.34 -0.23
C ILE A 82 -5.98 8.38 0.86
N LEU A 83 -6.33 9.65 0.60
CA LEU A 83 -6.16 10.73 1.59
C LEU A 83 -7.02 10.56 2.85
N ALA A 84 -8.16 9.87 2.77
CA ALA A 84 -8.94 9.59 3.97
C ALA A 84 -8.24 8.56 4.88
N VAL A 85 -7.58 7.56 4.29
CA VAL A 85 -6.77 6.60 5.05
C VAL A 85 -5.55 7.28 5.65
N TYR A 86 -4.85 8.12 4.87
CA TYR A 86 -3.72 8.93 5.34
C TYR A 86 -4.11 9.81 6.53
N ARG A 87 -5.16 10.62 6.39
CA ARG A 87 -5.63 11.52 7.46
C ARG A 87 -6.13 10.75 8.70
N ALA A 88 -6.75 9.58 8.53
CA ALA A 88 -7.19 8.78 9.67
C ALA A 88 -6.02 8.25 10.52
N ARG A 89 -4.82 8.10 9.94
CA ARG A 89 -3.60 7.71 10.65
C ARG A 89 -3.06 8.85 11.52
N TYR A 90 -3.35 10.09 11.13
CA TYR A 90 -2.83 11.30 11.75
C TYR A 90 -3.97 12.23 12.15
N PRO A 91 -4.65 11.95 13.29
CA PRO A 91 -5.81 12.71 13.72
C PRO A 91 -5.49 14.11 14.28
N SER A 92 -4.22 14.46 14.48
CA SER A 92 -3.79 15.80 14.92
C SER A 92 -3.63 16.75 13.73
N THR A 93 -3.68 18.06 14.01
CA THR A 93 -3.49 19.13 13.00
C THR A 93 -2.04 19.27 12.53
N GLN A 94 -1.10 18.53 13.11
CA GLN A 94 0.26 18.48 12.60
C GLN A 94 0.26 17.63 11.34
N VAL A 95 0.66 18.23 10.22
CA VAL A 95 0.90 17.51 8.97
C VAL A 95 2.19 16.72 9.19
N PRO A 96 2.12 15.38 9.35
CA PRO A 96 3.31 14.54 9.34
C PRO A 96 3.91 14.56 7.93
N ASP A 97 5.11 14.00 7.79
CA ASP A 97 5.68 13.78 6.48
C ASP A 97 4.76 12.92 5.59
N ALA A 98 4.82 13.15 4.28
CA ALA A 98 3.99 12.44 3.30
C ALA A 98 4.57 11.05 2.95
N LEU A 99 5.36 10.45 3.85
CA LEU A 99 6.18 9.28 3.56
C LEU A 99 5.36 8.09 3.06
N GLU A 100 4.15 7.86 3.61
CA GLU A 100 3.27 6.80 3.11
C GLU A 100 2.80 7.05 1.67
N LEU A 101 2.57 8.30 1.29
CA LEU A 101 2.15 8.68 -0.06
C LEU A 101 3.31 8.57 -1.05
N GLU A 102 4.50 9.00 -0.65
CA GLU A 102 5.74 8.84 -1.43
C GLU A 102 6.07 7.36 -1.64
N THR A 103 5.92 6.55 -0.59
CA THR A 103 6.12 5.09 -0.66
C THR A 103 5.05 4.44 -1.55
N LEU A 104 3.81 4.93 -1.51
CA LEU A 104 2.75 4.47 -2.42
C LEU A 104 3.07 4.79 -3.87
N ALA A 105 3.47 6.03 -4.18
CA ALA A 105 3.87 6.46 -5.51
C ALA A 105 5.00 5.57 -6.05
N THR A 106 6.09 5.45 -5.28
CA THR A 106 7.25 4.61 -5.61
C THR A 106 6.86 3.15 -5.91
N GLN A 107 5.99 2.56 -5.08
CA GLN A 107 5.58 1.17 -5.25
C GLN A 107 4.59 0.98 -6.41
N ALA A 108 3.71 1.96 -6.67
CA ALA A 108 2.80 1.94 -7.80
C ALA A 108 3.57 2.00 -9.13
N GLU A 109 4.57 2.88 -9.23
CA GLU A 109 5.44 2.98 -10.39
C GLU A 109 6.24 1.69 -10.58
N ARG A 110 6.93 1.22 -9.53
CA ARG A 110 7.78 0.02 -9.60
C ARG A 110 7.01 -1.25 -9.95
N LEU A 111 5.82 -1.45 -9.39
CA LEU A 111 5.08 -2.72 -9.52
C LEU A 111 4.07 -2.72 -10.66
N TYR A 112 3.60 -1.54 -11.07
CA TYR A 112 2.52 -1.42 -12.07
C TYR A 112 2.83 -0.41 -13.18
N GLY A 113 3.94 0.32 -13.11
CA GLY A 113 4.30 1.35 -14.10
C GLY A 113 3.35 2.55 -14.09
N VAL A 114 2.69 2.80 -12.96
CA VAL A 114 1.74 3.90 -12.78
C VAL A 114 2.45 5.05 -12.10
N ASP A 115 2.50 6.19 -12.77
CA ASP A 115 2.85 7.46 -12.13
C ASP A 115 1.63 7.93 -11.32
N LEU A 116 1.80 8.02 -9.99
CA LEU A 116 0.73 8.44 -9.11
C LEU A 116 0.46 9.95 -9.22
N GLU A 117 1.46 10.74 -9.60
CA GLU A 117 1.33 12.20 -9.74
C GLU A 117 0.34 12.55 -10.86
N ASP A 118 0.44 11.85 -11.99
CA ASP A 118 -0.47 12.00 -13.14
C ASP A 118 -1.94 11.67 -12.80
N LEU A 119 -2.16 10.78 -11.83
CA LEU A 119 -3.49 10.36 -11.38
C LEU A 119 -4.00 11.19 -10.19
N TRP A 120 -3.17 12.03 -9.59
CA TRP A 120 -3.44 12.57 -8.26
C TRP A 120 -4.60 13.57 -8.21
N HIS A 121 -5.52 13.34 -7.28
CA HIS A 121 -6.52 14.32 -6.84
C HIS A 121 -7.01 13.99 -5.42
N ASP A 122 -7.56 14.99 -4.72
CA ASP A 122 -8.00 14.86 -3.31
C ASP A 122 -9.05 13.77 -3.04
N ARG A 123 -9.70 13.29 -4.10
CA ARG A 123 -10.76 12.27 -4.03
C ARG A 123 -10.31 10.92 -4.56
N LEU A 124 -9.03 10.75 -4.91
CA LEU A 124 -8.51 9.53 -5.50
C LEU A 124 -8.78 8.33 -4.61
N THR A 125 -9.46 7.35 -5.16
CA THR A 125 -9.88 6.12 -4.50
C THR A 125 -8.94 4.96 -4.79
N LEU A 126 -8.97 3.93 -3.93
CA LEU A 126 -8.26 2.68 -4.18
C LEU A 126 -8.72 1.98 -5.46
N GLY A 127 -10.01 2.10 -5.81
CA GLY A 127 -10.58 1.55 -7.03
C GLY A 127 -10.05 2.24 -8.28
N GLU A 128 -9.97 3.57 -8.27
CA GLU A 128 -9.39 4.35 -9.38
C GLU A 128 -7.93 3.96 -9.62
N LEU A 129 -7.11 3.93 -8.55
CA LEU A 129 -5.72 3.48 -8.67
C LEU A 129 -5.62 2.03 -9.18
N PHE A 130 -6.44 1.13 -8.63
CA PHE A 130 -6.47 -0.27 -9.08
C PHE A 130 -6.84 -0.42 -10.55
N ALA A 131 -7.76 0.41 -11.06
CA ALA A 131 -8.21 0.36 -12.44
C ALA A 131 -7.05 0.61 -13.41
N VAL A 132 -6.16 1.55 -13.09
CA VAL A 132 -4.96 1.85 -13.89
C VAL A 132 -3.90 0.75 -13.74
N CYS A 133 -3.68 0.25 -12.51
CA CYS A 133 -2.76 -0.87 -12.26
C CYS A 133 -3.16 -2.19 -12.96
N GLY A 134 -4.42 -2.31 -13.38
CA GLY A 134 -4.99 -3.51 -13.99
C GLY A 134 -4.98 -3.54 -15.51
N GLN A 135 -4.58 -2.44 -16.18
CA GLN A 135 -4.58 -2.37 -17.64
C GLN A 135 -3.31 -3.01 -18.23
N PRO A 136 -3.42 -3.79 -19.33
CA PRO A 136 -2.25 -4.18 -20.12
C PRO A 136 -1.58 -2.91 -20.66
N ARG A 137 -0.25 -2.82 -20.55
CA ARG A 137 0.49 -1.69 -21.10
C ARG A 137 0.25 -1.62 -22.62
N ALA A 138 -0.18 -0.48 -23.13
CA ALA A 138 0.00 -0.19 -24.55
C ALA A 138 1.50 0.05 -24.73
N GLU A 139 2.21 -0.96 -25.23
CA GLU A 139 3.58 -0.78 -25.69
C GLU A 139 3.52 0.13 -26.93
N GLY A 140 4.16 1.30 -26.82
CA GLY A 140 4.40 2.22 -27.93
C GLY A 140 5.74 1.93 -28.59
#